data_AF-A0A7M5UVJ8-F1
#
_entry.id   AF-A0A7M5UVJ8-F1
#
_cell.length_a   1.000
_cell.length_b   1.000
_cell.length_c   1.000
_cell.angle_alpha   90.00
_cell.angle_beta   90.00
_cell.angle_gamma   90.00
#
_symmetry.space_group_name_H-M   'P 1'
#
loop_
_entity.id
_entity.type
_entity.pdbx_description
1 polymer ?
#
loop_
_entity_poly.entity_id
_entity_poly.type
_entity_poly.pdbx_seq_one_letter_code
_entity_poly.pdbx_strand_id
1 'polypeptide(L)'
;MHSCYFQNWMFQMLNGFNVLLYGFGSKHKLLEEFRKRHLKDQCHIVINGFFPSITIKQILNMITEDLMNSQLSIRNTIDQANHIKKFYDVDKHGKLFLLIHNIDGQMLRSKNVQSILSCLASAKNIHIISSIDHINAPLIWDQNISSQFNWLWHDCTTYDAYNEETSYENSLMVQQSGSLALSSLIHVLRSLTPNAKGIFRLLVDIQLDNEDNSSYQGLSFTDLYNRCRERFLVNSDLTLRAQLTEFKDHKLVKSKKGFNGLEYLSVALDCGTLRQYLEHESSNT
;
A
#
# COMPACT_ATOMS: atom_id res chain seq x y z
N MET A 1 -3.42 30.80 -2.26
CA MET A 1 -2.36 31.75 -1.87
C MET A 1 -0.96 31.16 -2.11
N HIS A 2 -0.72 29.89 -1.79
CA HIS A 2 0.61 29.26 -1.95
C HIS A 2 1.14 29.15 -3.39
N SER A 3 0.27 29.27 -4.40
CA SER A 3 0.66 29.21 -5.81
C SER A 3 1.59 30.35 -6.27
N CYS A 4 1.70 31.44 -5.51
CA CYS A 4 2.68 32.50 -5.77
C CYS A 4 4.12 32.04 -5.50
N TYR A 5 4.33 31.04 -4.65
CA TYR A 5 5.67 30.56 -4.29
C TYR A 5 6.26 29.57 -5.29
N PHE A 6 5.49 29.13 -6.29
CA PHE A 6 5.94 28.12 -7.25
C PHE A 6 7.21 28.52 -8.02
N GLN A 7 7.34 29.80 -8.39
CA GLN A 7 8.56 30.30 -9.02
C GLN A 7 9.75 30.25 -8.07
N ASN A 8 9.53 30.54 -6.79
CA ASN A 8 10.58 30.46 -5.77
C ASN A 8 11.02 29.00 -5.54
N TRP A 9 10.08 28.06 -5.46
CA TRP A 9 10.41 26.63 -5.35
C TRP A 9 11.21 26.13 -6.54
N MET A 10 10.83 26.54 -7.75
CA MET A 10 11.60 26.21 -8.96
C MET A 10 13.02 26.77 -8.89
N PHE A 11 13.16 28.04 -8.53
CA PHE A 11 14.48 28.67 -8.37
C PHE A 11 15.34 27.96 -7.32
N GLN A 12 14.76 27.60 -6.18
CA GLN A 12 15.46 26.87 -5.12
C GLN A 12 15.92 25.49 -5.58
N MET A 13 15.05 24.76 -6.29
CA MET A 13 15.40 23.45 -6.84
C MET A 13 16.54 23.54 -7.85
N LEU A 14 16.50 24.51 -8.75
CA LEU A 14 17.56 24.71 -9.74
C LEU A 14 18.92 25.07 -9.12
N ASN A 15 18.95 25.59 -7.89
CA ASN A 15 20.15 25.86 -7.11
C ASN A 15 20.63 24.67 -6.27
N GLY A 16 20.02 23.48 -6.42
CA GLY A 16 20.45 22.26 -5.75
C GLY A 16 19.84 22.03 -4.36
N PHE A 17 18.78 22.76 -4.00
CA PHE A 17 18.00 22.46 -2.81
C PHE A 17 16.82 21.56 -3.15
N ASN A 18 16.40 20.70 -2.22
CA ASN A 18 15.14 19.98 -2.36
C ASN A 18 14.07 20.68 -1.52
N VAL A 19 12.82 20.63 -1.96
CA VAL A 19 11.71 21.37 -1.32
C VAL A 19 10.84 20.41 -0.53
N LEU A 20 10.64 20.71 0.75
CA LEU A 20 9.77 19.94 1.63
C LEU A 20 8.60 20.79 2.11
N LEU A 21 7.39 20.32 1.81
CA LEU A 21 6.15 20.96 2.19
C LEU A 21 5.60 20.33 3.47
N TYR A 22 5.44 21.14 4.51
CA TYR A 22 4.81 20.76 5.76
C TYR A 22 3.61 21.66 6.03
N GLY A 23 2.70 21.22 6.90
CA GLY A 23 1.51 21.97 7.24
C GLY A 23 0.26 21.10 7.27
N PHE A 24 -0.77 21.63 7.91
CA PHE A 24 -2.06 20.97 8.10
C PHE A 24 -2.91 21.01 6.83
N GLY A 25 -3.51 19.87 6.48
CA GLY A 25 -4.34 19.69 5.30
C GLY A 25 -3.61 18.97 4.16
N SER A 26 -4.41 18.41 3.24
CA SER A 26 -3.89 17.74 2.05
C SER A 26 -3.15 18.73 1.15
N LYS A 27 -1.92 18.35 0.78
CA LYS A 27 -1.06 19.11 -0.15
C LYS A 27 -1.11 18.53 -1.56
N HIS A 28 -1.93 17.50 -1.79
CA HIS A 28 -2.02 16.81 -3.07
C HIS A 28 -2.40 17.76 -4.20
N LYS A 29 -3.48 18.52 -4.03
CA LYS A 29 -3.93 19.54 -5.00
C LYS A 29 -2.87 20.59 -5.31
N LEU A 30 -2.13 21.03 -4.28
CA LEU A 30 -1.11 22.08 -4.42
C LEU A 30 0.08 21.61 -5.26
N LEU A 31 0.58 20.41 -4.99
CA LEU A 31 1.65 19.78 -5.78
C LEU A 31 1.20 19.47 -7.20
N GLU A 32 -0.06 19.08 -7.38
CA GLU A 32 -0.64 18.82 -8.69
C GLU A 32 -0.79 20.11 -9.53
N GLU A 33 -1.16 21.24 -8.90
CA GLU A 33 -1.14 22.55 -9.55
C GLU A 33 0.29 22.98 -9.93
N PHE A 34 1.27 22.74 -9.05
CA PHE A 34 2.67 23.01 -9.34
C PHE A 34 3.15 22.21 -10.56
N ARG A 35 2.83 20.91 -10.61
CA ARG A 35 3.12 20.03 -11.75
C ARG A 35 2.54 20.57 -13.05
N LYS A 36 1.25 20.90 -13.05
CA LYS A 36 0.54 21.40 -14.24
C LYS A 36 1.05 22.75 -14.75
N ARG A 37 1.61 23.61 -13.89
CA ARG A 37 2.05 24.95 -14.29
C ARG A 37 3.52 25.02 -14.66
N HIS A 38 4.39 24.33 -13.93
CA HIS A 38 5.84 24.50 -14.03
C HIS A 38 6.60 23.29 -14.57
N LEU A 39 6.01 22.09 -14.55
CA LEU A 39 6.70 20.85 -14.92
C LEU A 39 6.23 20.25 -16.24
N LYS A 40 5.34 20.91 -16.99
CA LYS A 40 4.87 20.41 -18.30
C LYS A 40 5.98 20.18 -19.31
N ASP A 41 6.96 21.08 -19.35
CA ASP A 41 8.05 21.04 -20.32
C ASP A 41 9.31 20.33 -19.77
N GLN A 42 9.25 19.81 -18.54
CA GLN A 42 10.37 19.19 -17.85
C GLN A 42 10.11 17.71 -17.62
N CYS A 43 11.17 16.91 -17.59
CA CYS A 43 11.08 15.50 -17.24
C CYS A 43 10.75 15.35 -15.75
N HIS A 44 9.60 14.75 -15.44
CA HIS A 44 9.15 14.60 -14.06
C HIS A 44 8.44 13.26 -13.82
N ILE A 45 8.57 12.75 -12.59
CA ILE A 45 7.90 11.54 -12.11
C ILE A 45 7.10 11.88 -10.86
N VAL A 46 5.87 11.35 -10.78
CA VAL A 46 5.00 11.49 -9.62
C VAL A 46 4.94 10.18 -8.86
N ILE A 47 5.22 10.25 -7.57
CA ILE A 47 5.24 9.12 -6.64
C ILE A 47 4.21 9.39 -5.55
N ASN A 48 3.24 8.50 -5.47
CA ASN A 48 2.17 8.57 -4.47
C ASN A 48 2.54 7.66 -3.28
N GLY A 49 3.18 8.25 -2.27
CA GLY A 49 3.71 7.53 -1.10
C GLY A 49 2.65 7.02 -0.12
N PHE A 50 1.40 7.49 -0.25
CA PHE A 50 0.26 7.00 0.53
C PHE A 50 -0.29 5.65 0.03
N PHE A 51 0.09 5.18 -1.17
CA PHE A 51 -0.34 3.85 -1.64
C PHE A 51 0.38 2.73 -0.87
N PRO A 52 -0.36 1.74 -0.34
CA PRO A 52 0.24 0.65 0.42
C PRO A 52 1.04 -0.34 -0.44
N SER A 53 0.85 -0.35 -1.77
CA SER A 53 1.54 -1.26 -2.70
C SER A 53 2.84 -0.69 -3.28
N ILE A 54 3.16 0.59 -3.00
CA ILE A 54 4.35 1.24 -3.56
C ILE A 54 5.62 0.65 -2.95
N THR A 55 6.59 0.32 -3.80
CA THR A 55 7.91 -0.14 -3.37
C THR A 55 9.02 0.71 -3.99
N ILE A 56 10.12 0.90 -3.27
CA ILE A 56 11.28 1.63 -3.81
C ILE A 56 11.82 1.01 -5.09
N LYS A 57 11.71 -0.32 -5.22
CA LYS A 57 12.14 -1.04 -6.42
C LYS A 57 11.32 -0.62 -7.65
N GLN A 58 10.00 -0.45 -7.50
CA GLN A 58 9.16 0.05 -8.60
C GLN A 58 9.55 1.47 -9.00
N ILE A 59 9.85 2.34 -8.02
CA ILE A 59 10.29 3.73 -8.29
C ILE A 59 11.60 3.73 -9.07
N LEU A 60 12.59 2.95 -8.62
CA LEU A 60 13.89 2.86 -9.30
C LEU A 60 13.75 2.26 -10.70
N ASN A 61 12.92 1.21 -10.85
CA ASN A 61 12.65 0.59 -12.14
C ASN A 61 11.99 1.58 -13.10
N MET A 62 11.02 2.37 -12.65
CA MET A 62 10.38 3.42 -13.44
C MET A 62 11.42 4.43 -13.95
N ILE A 63 12.34 4.88 -13.10
CA ILE A 63 13.42 5.78 -13.52
C ILE A 63 14.34 5.11 -14.55
N THR A 64 14.74 3.85 -14.35
CA THR A 64 15.68 3.17 -15.25
C THR A 64 15.06 2.74 -16.58
N GLU A 65 13.81 2.27 -16.57
CA GLU A 65 13.11 1.78 -17.75
C GLU A 65 12.62 2.96 -18.60
N ASP A 66 11.92 3.93 -17.99
CA ASP A 66 11.27 5.01 -18.74
C ASP A 66 12.25 6.11 -19.15
N LEU A 67 13.28 6.41 -18.32
CA LEU A 67 14.16 7.56 -18.58
C LEU A 67 15.55 7.18 -19.10
N MET A 68 16.09 6.04 -18.65
CA MET A 68 17.44 5.62 -19.05
C MET A 68 17.42 4.67 -20.26
N ASN A 69 16.25 4.14 -20.65
CA ASN A 69 16.10 3.08 -21.68
C ASN A 69 17.04 1.89 -21.47
N SER A 70 17.52 1.69 -20.23
CA SER A 70 18.49 0.64 -19.90
C SER A 70 17.74 -0.55 -19.33
N GLN A 71 17.74 -1.68 -20.03
CA GLN A 71 17.11 -2.94 -19.58
C GLN A 71 17.88 -3.64 -18.44
N LEU A 72 18.83 -2.95 -17.79
CA LEU A 72 19.65 -3.54 -16.75
C LEU A 72 18.83 -3.70 -15.47
N SER A 73 18.31 -4.91 -15.27
CA SER A 73 17.74 -5.37 -14.00
C SER A 73 18.86 -5.54 -12.96
N ILE A 74 19.29 -4.42 -12.37
CA ILE A 74 20.22 -4.46 -11.25
C ILE A 74 19.46 -5.02 -10.05
N ARG A 75 19.91 -6.18 -9.52
CA ARG A 75 19.20 -6.87 -8.43
C ARG A 75 19.24 -6.10 -7.11
N ASN A 76 20.29 -5.31 -6.89
CA ASN A 76 20.49 -4.53 -5.67
C ASN A 76 20.01 -3.08 -5.85
N THR A 77 19.10 -2.65 -4.99
CA THR A 77 18.47 -1.31 -5.07
C THR A 77 19.46 -0.18 -4.80
N ILE A 78 20.47 -0.41 -3.95
CA ILE A 78 21.51 0.58 -3.63
C ILE A 78 22.41 0.82 -4.85
N ASP A 79 22.81 -0.25 -5.52
CA ASP A 79 23.66 -0.15 -6.72
C ASP A 79 22.90 0.49 -7.89
N GLN A 80 21.61 0.19 -8.02
CA GLN A 80 20.72 0.84 -8.98
C GLN A 80 20.64 2.35 -8.72
N ALA A 81 20.46 2.77 -7.46
CA ALA A 81 20.44 4.18 -7.09
C ALA A 81 21.77 4.89 -7.37
N ASN A 82 22.90 4.23 -7.07
CA ASN A 82 24.23 4.75 -7.39
C ASN A 82 24.46 4.89 -8.90
N HIS A 83 23.94 3.95 -9.69
CA HIS A 83 24.00 4.01 -11.15
C HIS A 83 23.18 5.18 -11.69
N ILE A 84 21.95 5.36 -11.20
CA ILE A 84 21.09 6.50 -11.53
C ILE A 84 21.80 7.83 -11.17
N LYS A 85 22.35 7.91 -9.96
CA LYS A 85 23.12 9.10 -9.53
C LYS A 85 24.27 9.42 -10.49
N LYS A 86 25.10 8.43 -10.82
CA LYS A 86 26.23 8.62 -11.75
C LYS A 86 25.78 9.04 -13.14
N PHE A 87 24.64 8.51 -13.61
CA PHE A 87 24.08 8.88 -14.90
C PHE A 87 23.63 10.34 -14.93
N TYR A 88 22.93 10.80 -13.90
CA TYR A 88 22.44 12.18 -13.81
C TYR A 88 23.50 13.19 -13.36
N ASP A 89 24.60 12.76 -12.74
CA ASP A 89 25.75 13.65 -12.49
C ASP A 89 26.48 14.05 -13.79
N VAL A 90 26.26 13.33 -14.89
CA VAL A 90 26.75 13.73 -16.22
C VAL A 90 25.72 14.67 -16.87
N ASP A 91 26.12 15.92 -17.11
CA ASP A 91 25.27 17.03 -17.58
C ASP A 91 24.56 16.85 -18.94
N LYS A 92 24.69 15.68 -19.58
CA LYS A 92 24.14 15.42 -20.92
C LYS A 92 22.66 15.04 -20.92
N HIS A 93 22.10 14.64 -19.78
CA HIS A 93 20.80 13.94 -19.72
C HIS A 93 19.62 14.79 -19.22
N GLY A 94 19.81 16.10 -19.05
CA GLY A 94 18.77 17.01 -18.58
C GLY A 94 18.46 16.84 -17.09
N LYS A 95 17.48 17.59 -16.60
CA LYS A 95 17.07 17.60 -15.19
C LYS A 95 15.85 16.72 -14.98
N LEU A 96 15.82 15.98 -13.87
CA LEU A 96 14.72 15.13 -13.45
C LEU A 96 14.07 15.70 -12.19
N PHE A 97 12.76 15.91 -12.24
CA PHE A 97 11.97 16.34 -11.08
C PHE A 97 11.18 15.17 -10.50
N LEU A 98 11.41 14.86 -9.22
CA LEU A 98 10.68 13.84 -8.47
C LEU A 98 9.66 14.52 -7.56
N LEU A 99 8.38 14.23 -7.77
CA LEU A 99 7.28 14.70 -6.94
C LEU A 99 6.84 13.55 -6.05
N ILE A 100 7.10 13.65 -4.75
CA ILE A 100 6.76 12.59 -3.78
C ILE A 100 5.67 13.10 -2.85
N HIS A 101 4.43 12.65 -3.07
CA HIS A 101 3.36 12.84 -2.12
C HIS A 101 3.62 11.91 -0.92
N ASN A 102 3.60 12.45 0.30
CA ASN A 102 3.76 11.70 1.54
C ASN A 102 5.03 10.83 1.58
N ILE A 103 6.20 11.46 1.67
CA ILE A 103 7.49 10.74 1.83
C ILE A 103 7.57 9.93 3.14
N ASP A 104 6.71 10.27 4.09
CA ASP A 104 6.50 9.63 5.38
C ASP A 104 5.48 8.47 5.35
N GLY A 105 4.98 8.13 4.15
CA GLY A 105 4.10 6.99 3.91
C GLY A 105 4.67 5.67 4.43
N GLN A 106 3.79 4.73 4.79
CA GLN A 106 4.16 3.53 5.53
C GLN A 106 5.26 2.70 4.85
N MET A 107 5.21 2.58 3.51
CA MET A 107 6.20 1.81 2.74
C MET A 107 7.51 2.58 2.50
N LEU A 108 7.48 3.91 2.55
CA LEU A 108 8.65 4.76 2.32
C LEU A 108 9.38 5.14 3.62
N ARG A 109 8.77 4.93 4.79
CA ARG A 109 9.33 5.27 6.11
C ARG A 109 10.61 4.51 6.49
N SER A 110 10.88 3.35 5.88
CA SER A 110 12.04 2.54 6.26
C SER A 110 13.36 3.28 5.99
N LYS A 111 14.32 3.16 6.92
CA LYS A 111 15.63 3.82 6.83
C LYS A 111 16.40 3.48 5.54
N ASN A 112 16.28 2.24 5.07
CA ASN A 112 16.88 1.80 3.81
C ASN A 112 16.32 2.58 2.61
N VAL A 113 14.99 2.71 2.53
CA VAL A 113 14.33 3.46 1.45
C VAL A 113 14.72 4.93 1.48
N GLN A 114 14.75 5.55 2.67
CA GLN A 114 15.14 6.95 2.82
C GLN A 114 16.61 7.18 2.48
N SER A 115 17.50 6.25 2.81
CA SER A 115 18.91 6.30 2.39
C SER A 115 19.07 6.20 0.87
N ILE A 116 18.20 5.45 0.19
CA ILE A 116 18.20 5.36 -1.27
C ILE A 116 17.70 6.66 -1.89
N LEU A 117 16.58 7.19 -1.38
CA LEU A 117 16.02 8.47 -1.82
C LEU A 117 16.99 9.64 -1.58
N SER A 118 17.71 9.65 -0.46
CA SER A 118 18.70 10.69 -0.17
C SER A 118 19.92 10.58 -1.10
N CYS A 119 20.32 9.36 -1.48
CA CYS A 119 21.37 9.16 -2.48
C CYS A 119 20.96 9.77 -3.84
N LEU A 120 19.70 9.58 -4.26
CA LEU A 120 19.15 10.20 -5.47
C LEU A 120 19.06 11.73 -5.35
N ALA A 121 18.62 12.23 -4.20
CA ALA A 121 18.49 13.66 -3.90
C ALA A 121 19.83 14.41 -3.93
N SER A 122 20.93 13.69 -3.69
CA SER A 122 22.29 14.22 -3.74
C SER A 122 22.82 14.42 -5.16
N ALA A 123 22.16 13.89 -6.19
CA ALA A 123 22.58 14.07 -7.59
C ALA A 123 22.26 15.50 -8.05
N LYS A 124 23.16 16.14 -8.82
CA LYS A 124 23.00 17.56 -9.18
C LYS A 124 21.78 17.86 -10.05
N ASN A 125 21.45 16.93 -10.94
CA ASN A 125 20.38 17.08 -11.92
C ASN A 125 19.08 16.38 -11.49
N ILE A 126 18.99 15.87 -10.26
CA ILE A 126 17.75 15.32 -9.70
C ILE A 126 17.25 16.29 -8.62
N HIS A 127 16.01 16.73 -8.76
CA HIS A 127 15.37 17.67 -7.84
C HIS A 127 14.13 17.03 -7.24
N ILE A 128 13.99 17.08 -5.92
CA ILE A 128 12.87 16.46 -5.21
C ILE A 128 12.01 17.56 -4.59
N ILE A 129 10.70 17.46 -4.83
CA ILE A 129 9.69 18.16 -4.05
C ILE A 129 8.80 17.12 -3.36
N SER A 130 8.59 17.28 -2.06
CA SER A 130 7.82 16.32 -1.30
C SER A 130 6.92 16.93 -0.24
N SER A 131 5.85 16.22 0.14
CA SER A 131 5.00 16.56 1.27
C SER A 131 5.21 15.63 2.46
N ILE A 132 5.05 16.19 3.67
CA ILE A 132 4.96 15.44 4.94
C ILE A 132 3.66 15.77 5.66
N ASP A 133 3.13 14.79 6.40
CA ASP A 133 1.91 14.95 7.20
C ASP A 133 2.06 14.42 8.62
N HIS A 134 2.91 13.42 8.82
CA HIS A 134 3.14 12.79 10.09
C HIS A 134 3.99 13.69 11.00
N ILE A 135 3.53 13.89 12.24
CA ILE A 135 4.18 14.74 13.25
C ILE A 135 5.65 14.31 13.47
N ASN A 136 5.89 13.00 13.49
CA ASN A 136 7.22 12.43 13.70
C ASN A 136 8.02 12.24 12.39
N ALA A 137 7.58 12.77 11.24
CA ALA A 137 8.29 12.60 9.97
C ALA A 137 9.77 13.00 10.03
N PRO A 138 10.18 14.11 10.70
CA PRO A 138 11.59 14.48 10.78
C PRO A 138 12.46 13.48 11.55
N LEU A 139 11.88 12.64 12.42
CA LEU A 139 12.63 11.61 13.17
C LEU A 139 13.14 10.48 12.28
N ILE A 140 12.65 10.38 11.05
CA ILE A 140 13.09 9.37 10.08
C ILE A 140 14.51 9.66 9.58
N TRP A 141 14.95 10.92 9.61
CA TRP A 141 16.20 11.35 9.02
C TRP A 141 17.30 11.56 10.04
N ASP A 142 18.36 10.77 9.91
CA ASP A 142 19.64 11.04 10.57
C ASP A 142 20.33 12.25 9.91
N GLN A 143 21.33 12.82 10.60
CA GLN A 143 22.13 13.94 10.11
C GLN A 143 22.68 13.73 8.69
N ASN A 144 23.15 12.51 8.38
CA ASN A 144 23.68 12.19 7.06
C ASN A 144 22.61 12.22 5.97
N ILE A 145 21.43 11.66 6.25
CA ILE A 145 20.30 11.61 5.32
C ILE A 145 19.76 13.03 5.10
N SER A 146 19.60 13.80 6.18
CA SER A 146 19.16 15.20 6.10
C SER A 146 20.14 16.09 5.31
N SER A 147 21.45 15.87 5.46
CA SER A 147 22.48 16.59 4.71
C SER A 147 22.42 16.27 3.21
N GLN A 148 22.21 14.99 2.85
CA GLN A 148 22.08 14.57 1.46
C GLN A 148 20.80 15.11 0.80
N PHE A 149 19.69 15.18 1.54
CA PHE A 149 18.45 15.75 1.02
C PHE A 149 18.51 17.27 0.88
N ASN A 150 19.32 17.99 1.67
CA ASN A 150 19.43 19.46 1.58
C ASN A 150 18.06 20.16 1.51
N TRP A 151 17.17 19.84 2.46
CA TRP A 151 15.78 20.30 2.45
C TRP A 151 15.64 21.79 2.77
N LEU A 152 14.81 22.47 1.99
CA LEU A 152 14.19 23.74 2.34
C LEU A 152 12.73 23.51 2.72
N TRP A 153 12.40 23.92 3.95
CA TRP A 153 11.10 23.72 4.56
C TRP A 153 10.17 24.88 4.21
N HIS A 154 8.98 24.56 3.69
CA HIS A 154 7.94 25.53 3.38
C HIS A 154 6.63 25.16 4.07
N ASP A 155 6.06 26.14 4.77
CA ASP A 155 4.72 26.03 5.35
C ASP A 155 3.66 26.15 4.24
N CYS A 156 2.87 25.09 4.10
CA CYS A 156 1.75 24.96 3.18
C CYS A 156 0.54 24.39 3.91
N THR A 157 0.06 25.12 4.90
CA THR A 157 -1.19 24.87 5.63
C THR A 157 -2.43 25.17 4.75
N THR A 158 -3.00 24.15 4.11
CA THR A 158 -4.14 24.28 3.19
C THR A 158 -5.51 24.07 3.85
N TYR A 159 -5.59 23.36 4.98
CA TYR A 159 -6.83 22.90 5.62
C TYR A 159 -7.73 22.02 4.71
N ASP A 160 -7.21 21.52 3.59
CA ASP A 160 -7.92 20.59 2.72
C ASP A 160 -8.10 19.21 3.39
N ALA A 161 -9.21 18.53 3.10
CA ALA A 161 -9.48 17.18 3.60
C ALA A 161 -8.55 16.12 2.98
N TYR A 162 -8.14 15.14 3.78
CA TYR A 162 -7.25 14.04 3.42
C TYR A 162 -7.97 12.86 2.75
N ASN A 163 -8.76 13.11 1.71
CA ASN A 163 -9.64 12.09 1.14
C ASN A 163 -8.87 10.95 0.45
N GLU A 164 -7.84 11.28 -0.32
CA GLU A 164 -7.07 10.28 -1.09
C GLU A 164 -6.09 9.54 -0.17
N GLU A 165 -5.46 10.26 0.75
CA GLU A 165 -4.46 9.74 1.66
C GLU A 165 -5.06 8.78 2.71
N THR A 166 -6.24 9.09 3.23
CA THR A 166 -6.91 8.23 4.24
C THR A 166 -7.70 7.07 3.64
N SER A 167 -7.92 7.05 2.32
CA SER A 167 -8.72 6.00 1.66
C SER A 167 -8.15 4.58 1.81
N TYR A 168 -6.84 4.48 2.05
CA TYR A 168 -6.12 3.21 2.22
C TYR A 168 -5.80 2.87 3.68
N GLU A 169 -6.14 3.75 4.62
CA GLU A 169 -5.91 3.49 6.04
C GLU A 169 -7.02 2.61 6.62
N ASN A 170 -6.62 1.62 7.43
CA ASN A 170 -7.54 0.80 8.21
C ASN A 170 -8.07 1.62 9.40
N SER A 171 -9.00 2.54 9.14
CA SER A 171 -9.66 3.29 10.20
C SER A 171 -10.50 2.36 11.08
N LEU A 172 -10.46 2.55 12.39
CA LEU A 172 -11.30 1.84 13.37
C LEU A 172 -12.79 1.99 13.05
N MET A 173 -13.19 3.11 12.44
CA MET A 173 -14.57 3.35 11.96
C MET A 173 -14.87 2.69 10.61
N VAL A 174 -13.85 2.24 9.87
CA VAL A 174 -13.94 1.52 8.59
C VAL A 174 -14.05 0.00 8.78
N GLN A 175 -14.17 -0.48 10.03
CA GLN A 175 -14.68 -1.84 10.29
C GLN A 175 -16.07 -2.12 9.67
N GLN A 176 -16.72 -1.13 9.06
CA GLN A 176 -18.04 -1.24 8.42
C GLN A 176 -18.04 -1.09 6.89
N SER A 177 -16.89 -0.91 6.22
CA SER A 177 -16.87 -0.86 4.75
C SER A 177 -16.55 -2.24 4.18
N GLY A 178 -17.59 -3.05 3.97
CA GLY A 178 -17.47 -4.40 3.38
C GLY A 178 -16.66 -4.45 2.08
N SER A 179 -16.53 -3.36 1.32
CA SER A 179 -15.79 -3.32 0.05
C SER A 179 -14.26 -3.50 0.16
N LEU A 180 -13.64 -2.98 1.22
CA LEU A 180 -12.19 -3.17 1.47
C LEU A 180 -11.91 -4.60 1.99
N ALA A 181 -12.81 -5.14 2.80
CA ALA A 181 -12.79 -6.55 3.19
C ALA A 181 -13.01 -7.50 1.99
N LEU A 182 -13.86 -7.12 1.03
CA LEU A 182 -14.09 -7.90 -0.19
C LEU A 182 -12.88 -7.94 -1.12
N SER A 183 -12.29 -6.78 -1.41
CA SER A 183 -11.12 -6.72 -2.29
C SER A 183 -9.91 -7.48 -1.71
N SER A 184 -9.67 -7.34 -0.40
CA SER A 184 -8.66 -8.13 0.30
C SER A 184 -8.98 -9.62 0.35
N LEU A 185 -10.24 -10.00 0.59
CA LEU A 185 -10.70 -11.39 0.52
C LEU A 185 -10.51 -11.99 -0.88
N ILE A 186 -10.92 -11.27 -1.94
CA ILE A 186 -10.73 -11.72 -3.32
C ILE A 186 -9.24 -11.93 -3.63
N HIS A 187 -8.38 -11.03 -3.16
CA HIS A 187 -6.94 -11.15 -3.36
C HIS A 187 -6.35 -12.37 -2.65
N VAL A 188 -6.73 -12.64 -1.39
CA VAL A 188 -6.27 -13.81 -0.63
C VAL A 188 -6.85 -15.10 -1.20
N LEU A 189 -8.11 -15.11 -1.61
CA LEU A 189 -8.74 -16.26 -2.25
C LEU A 189 -8.05 -16.61 -3.57
N ARG A 190 -7.53 -15.65 -4.34
CA ARG A 190 -6.80 -15.94 -5.59
C ARG A 190 -5.57 -16.82 -5.37
N SER A 191 -4.86 -16.68 -4.24
CA SER A 191 -3.70 -17.52 -3.89
C SER A 191 -4.06 -18.91 -3.36
N LEU A 192 -5.33 -19.14 -2.99
CA LEU A 192 -5.77 -20.41 -2.42
C LEU A 192 -6.04 -21.45 -3.51
N THR A 193 -5.81 -22.72 -3.15
CA THR A 193 -6.08 -23.87 -4.03
C THR A 193 -7.60 -23.99 -4.32
N PRO A 194 -8.01 -24.61 -5.45
CA PRO A 194 -9.42 -24.80 -5.77
C PRO A 194 -10.22 -25.52 -4.67
N ASN A 195 -9.60 -26.53 -4.04
CA ASN A 195 -10.23 -27.25 -2.93
C ASN A 195 -10.38 -26.35 -1.69
N ALA A 196 -9.38 -25.51 -1.39
CA ALA A 196 -9.45 -24.54 -0.31
C ALA A 196 -10.58 -23.52 -0.53
N LYS A 197 -10.73 -23.01 -1.77
CA LYS A 197 -11.87 -22.15 -2.15
C LYS A 197 -13.21 -22.86 -1.92
N GLY A 198 -13.31 -24.14 -2.29
CA GLY A 198 -14.51 -24.94 -2.05
C GLY A 198 -14.84 -25.13 -0.57
N ILE A 199 -13.83 -25.33 0.29
CA ILE A 199 -14.01 -25.42 1.75
C ILE A 199 -14.46 -24.07 2.31
N PHE A 200 -13.85 -22.98 1.85
CA PHE A 200 -14.24 -21.63 2.28
C PHE A 200 -15.67 -21.29 1.87
N ARG A 201 -16.06 -21.61 0.63
CA ARG A 201 -17.44 -21.44 0.15
C ARG A 201 -18.45 -22.23 0.98
N LEU A 202 -18.14 -23.48 1.31
CA LEU A 202 -18.99 -24.30 2.18
C LEU A 202 -19.16 -23.67 3.58
N LEU A 203 -18.11 -23.07 4.15
CA LEU A 203 -18.21 -22.32 5.41
C LEU A 203 -19.11 -21.08 5.27
N VAL A 204 -18.99 -20.35 4.16
CA VAL A 204 -19.79 -19.16 3.87
C VAL A 204 -21.27 -19.51 3.70
N ASP A 205 -21.61 -20.53 2.90
CA ASP A 205 -22.98 -20.98 2.67
C ASP A 205 -23.67 -21.33 4.00
N ILE A 206 -23.01 -22.14 4.83
CA ILE A 206 -23.58 -22.59 6.11
C ILE A 206 -23.71 -21.42 7.11
N GLN A 207 -22.81 -20.44 7.05
CA GLN A 207 -22.90 -19.25 7.90
C GLN A 207 -24.07 -18.35 7.49
N LEU A 208 -24.35 -18.22 6.19
CA LEU A 208 -25.50 -17.46 5.68
C LEU A 208 -26.82 -18.17 5.94
N ASP A 209 -26.86 -19.50 5.79
CA ASP A 209 -28.06 -20.31 6.09
C ASP A 209 -28.47 -20.23 7.57
N ASN A 210 -27.54 -19.92 8.47
CA ASN A 210 -27.76 -19.83 9.92
C ASN A 210 -27.78 -18.39 10.45
N GLU A 211 -27.85 -17.38 9.58
CA GLU A 211 -27.86 -15.95 9.97
C GLU A 211 -29.05 -15.59 10.88
N ASP A 212 -30.20 -16.25 10.69
CA ASP A 212 -31.43 -16.00 11.45
C ASP A 212 -31.43 -16.65 12.86
N ASN A 213 -30.49 -17.55 13.14
CA ASN A 213 -30.41 -18.29 14.40
C ASN A 213 -29.48 -17.59 15.39
N SER A 214 -30.03 -16.76 16.28
CA SER A 214 -29.28 -16.04 17.34
C SER A 214 -28.48 -16.94 18.30
N SER A 215 -28.77 -18.24 18.34
CA SER A 215 -28.08 -19.24 19.16
C SER A 215 -26.94 -19.97 18.43
N TYR A 216 -26.70 -19.69 17.15
CA TYR A 216 -25.66 -20.36 16.37
C TYR A 216 -24.26 -19.85 16.73
N GLN A 217 -23.43 -20.73 17.31
CA GLN A 217 -22.07 -20.40 17.76
C GLN A 217 -20.99 -20.68 16.71
N GLY A 218 -21.37 -21.24 15.55
CA GLY A 218 -20.47 -21.65 14.46
C GLY A 218 -20.53 -23.15 14.17
N LEU A 219 -19.70 -23.60 13.23
CA LEU A 219 -19.60 -25.01 12.82
C LEU A 219 -18.59 -25.77 13.68
N SER A 220 -18.95 -26.97 14.13
CA SER A 220 -17.98 -27.86 14.76
C SER A 220 -17.00 -28.40 13.72
N PHE A 221 -15.76 -28.64 14.14
CA PHE A 221 -14.75 -29.23 13.26
C PHE A 221 -15.19 -30.60 12.68
N THR A 222 -15.89 -31.41 13.48
CA THR A 222 -16.39 -32.72 13.06
C THR A 222 -17.46 -32.64 11.98
N ASP A 223 -18.41 -31.70 12.09
CA ASP A 223 -19.44 -31.49 11.06
C ASP A 223 -18.81 -30.93 9.77
N LEU A 224 -17.90 -29.96 9.90
CA LEU A 224 -17.18 -29.42 8.75
C LEU A 224 -16.41 -30.53 8.00
N TYR A 225 -15.71 -31.39 8.73
CA TYR A 225 -14.95 -32.49 8.14
C TYR A 225 -15.84 -33.47 7.37
N ASN A 226 -17.00 -33.84 7.94
CA ASN A 226 -17.93 -34.75 7.28
C ASN A 226 -18.46 -34.14 5.98
N ARG A 227 -18.87 -32.87 5.99
CA ARG A 227 -19.37 -32.18 4.79
C ARG A 227 -18.29 -31.94 3.73
N CYS A 228 -17.06 -31.63 4.14
CA CYS A 228 -15.93 -31.52 3.22
C CYS A 228 -15.61 -32.87 2.56
N ARG A 229 -15.78 -33.97 3.29
CA ARG A 229 -15.57 -35.33 2.76
C ARG A 229 -16.68 -35.75 1.79
N GLU A 230 -17.94 -35.42 2.10
CA GLU A 230 -19.08 -35.66 1.21
C GLU A 230 -18.95 -34.94 -0.15
N ARG A 231 -18.37 -33.74 -0.15
CA ARG A 231 -18.10 -32.97 -1.38
C ARG A 231 -16.73 -33.27 -2.01
N PHE A 232 -16.02 -34.31 -1.55
CA PHE A 232 -14.70 -34.71 -2.04
C PHE A 232 -13.64 -33.58 -2.01
N LEU A 233 -13.76 -32.62 -1.09
CA LEU A 233 -12.83 -31.49 -0.98
C LEU A 233 -11.54 -31.85 -0.24
N VAL A 234 -11.60 -32.83 0.66
CA VAL A 234 -10.49 -33.19 1.56
C VAL A 234 -10.37 -34.71 1.71
N ASN A 235 -9.13 -35.20 1.77
CA ASN A 235 -8.81 -36.62 1.86
C ASN A 235 -8.50 -37.10 3.29
N SER A 236 -8.07 -36.20 4.19
CA SER A 236 -7.69 -36.53 5.57
C SER A 236 -7.95 -35.36 6.54
N ASP A 237 -8.13 -35.69 7.82
CA ASP A 237 -8.24 -34.73 8.92
C ASP A 237 -7.05 -33.74 8.93
N LEU A 238 -5.85 -34.25 8.71
CA LEU A 238 -4.62 -33.46 8.73
C LEU A 238 -4.62 -32.38 7.64
N THR A 239 -5.14 -32.72 6.46
CA THR A 239 -5.24 -31.78 5.33
C THR A 239 -6.28 -30.69 5.59
N LEU A 240 -7.40 -31.00 6.26
CA LEU A 240 -8.36 -29.97 6.67
C LEU A 240 -7.75 -29.04 7.73
N ARG A 241 -7.01 -29.58 8.70
CA ARG A 241 -6.34 -28.77 9.72
C ARG A 241 -5.28 -27.83 9.14
N ALA A 242 -4.52 -28.29 8.15
CA ALA A 242 -3.55 -27.44 7.45
C ALA A 242 -4.24 -26.26 6.76
N GLN A 243 -5.33 -26.51 6.04
CA GLN A 243 -6.14 -25.48 5.37
C GLN A 243 -6.80 -24.51 6.36
N LEU A 244 -7.31 -25.01 7.49
CA LEU A 244 -7.84 -24.16 8.55
C LEU A 244 -6.77 -23.30 9.22
N THR A 245 -5.53 -23.76 9.27
CA THR A 245 -4.40 -22.97 9.80
C THR A 245 -4.09 -21.84 8.84
N GLU A 246 -4.03 -22.11 7.54
CA GLU A 246 -3.87 -21.10 6.48
C GLU A 246 -4.98 -20.03 6.54
N PHE A 247 -6.25 -20.44 6.72
CA PHE A 247 -7.35 -19.48 6.89
C PHE A 247 -7.27 -18.65 8.17
N LYS A 248 -6.70 -19.21 9.26
CA LYS A 248 -6.46 -18.47 10.51
C LYS A 248 -5.32 -17.46 10.36
N ASP A 249 -4.24 -17.83 9.67
CA ASP A 249 -3.10 -16.95 9.41
C ASP A 249 -3.50 -15.72 8.58
N HIS A 250 -4.40 -15.91 7.62
CA HIS A 250 -5.02 -14.82 6.85
C HIS A 250 -6.19 -14.13 7.55
N LYS A 251 -6.50 -14.47 8.82
CA LYS A 251 -7.59 -13.92 9.62
C LYS A 251 -8.99 -14.05 8.99
N LEU A 252 -9.18 -15.02 8.08
CA LEU A 252 -10.45 -15.29 7.42
C LEU A 252 -11.41 -16.06 8.33
N VAL A 253 -10.88 -16.97 9.16
CA VAL A 253 -11.68 -17.83 10.06
C VAL A 253 -11.27 -17.58 11.51
N LYS A 254 -12.28 -17.42 12.38
CA LYS A 254 -12.14 -17.35 13.84
C LYS A 254 -12.59 -18.67 14.46
N SER A 255 -11.75 -19.23 15.34
CA SER A 255 -12.14 -20.34 16.22
C SER A 255 -12.61 -19.77 17.56
N LYS A 256 -13.81 -20.17 17.99
CA LYS A 256 -14.37 -19.90 19.31
C LYS A 256 -14.53 -21.21 20.04
N LYS A 257 -14.00 -21.30 21.26
CA LYS A 257 -14.25 -22.45 22.13
C LYS A 257 -15.60 -22.26 22.81
N GLY A 258 -16.52 -23.19 22.57
CA GLY A 258 -17.81 -23.19 23.24
C GLY A 258 -17.70 -23.66 24.68
N PHE A 259 -18.77 -23.48 25.46
CA PHE A 259 -18.86 -23.90 26.86
C PHE A 259 -18.62 -25.41 27.05
N ASN A 260 -18.88 -26.20 26.00
CA ASN A 260 -18.73 -27.65 25.99
C ASN A 260 -17.29 -28.11 25.69
N GLY A 261 -16.33 -27.19 25.56
CA GLY A 261 -14.95 -27.49 25.18
C GLY A 261 -14.73 -27.81 23.70
N LEU A 262 -15.79 -27.81 22.89
CA LEU A 262 -15.71 -27.99 21.44
C LEU A 262 -15.30 -26.69 20.74
N GLU A 263 -14.50 -26.82 19.68
CA GLU A 263 -14.10 -25.70 18.83
C GLU A 263 -15.15 -25.45 17.74
N TYR A 264 -15.67 -24.23 17.70
CA TYR A 264 -16.58 -23.73 16.69
C TYR A 264 -15.86 -22.77 15.74
N LEU A 265 -16.06 -22.97 14.45
CA LEU A 265 -15.45 -22.19 13.38
C LEU A 265 -16.50 -21.22 12.80
N SER A 266 -16.09 -19.97 12.62
CA SER A 266 -16.90 -18.92 12.00
C SER A 266 -16.04 -18.04 11.10
N VAL A 267 -16.58 -17.59 9.98
CA VAL A 267 -15.93 -16.63 9.08
C VAL A 267 -15.94 -15.26 9.76
N ALA A 268 -14.80 -14.58 9.74
CA ALA A 268 -14.56 -13.32 10.43
C ALA A 268 -15.11 -12.09 9.70
N LEU A 269 -16.19 -12.25 8.92
CA LEU A 269 -16.76 -11.23 8.05
C LEU A 269 -18.26 -11.10 8.26
N ASP A 270 -18.78 -9.93 7.94
CA ASP A 270 -20.21 -9.62 8.03
C ASP A 270 -21.02 -10.31 6.91
N CYS A 271 -22.25 -10.70 7.21
CA CYS A 271 -23.10 -11.45 6.30
C CYS A 271 -23.43 -10.64 5.03
N GLY A 272 -23.57 -9.31 5.11
CA GLY A 272 -23.73 -8.46 3.94
C GLY A 272 -22.53 -8.50 2.98
N THR A 273 -21.32 -8.64 3.54
CA THR A 273 -20.07 -8.76 2.77
C THR A 273 -19.97 -10.15 2.14
N LEU A 274 -20.38 -11.20 2.85
CA LEU A 274 -20.40 -12.58 2.33
C LEU A 274 -21.38 -12.76 1.16
N ARG A 275 -22.55 -12.11 1.20
CA ARG A 275 -23.50 -12.11 0.07
C ARG A 275 -22.91 -11.46 -1.18
N GLN A 276 -22.29 -10.29 -1.03
CA GLN A 276 -21.59 -9.61 -2.13
C GLN A 276 -20.45 -10.45 -2.70
N TYR A 277 -19.74 -11.21 -1.87
CA TYR A 277 -18.73 -12.16 -2.33
C TYR A 277 -19.34 -13.26 -3.22
N LEU A 278 -20.43 -13.89 -2.78
CA LEU A 278 -21.11 -14.94 -3.56
C LEU A 278 -21.63 -14.42 -4.91
N GLU A 279 -22.20 -13.20 -4.94
CA GLU A 279 -22.62 -12.54 -6.18
C GLU A 279 -21.43 -12.32 -7.13
N HIS A 280 -20.27 -11.89 -6.60
CA HIS A 280 -19.06 -11.66 -7.40
C HIS A 280 -18.36 -12.97 -7.86
N GLU A 281 -18.56 -14.08 -7.14
CA GLU A 281 -18.09 -15.41 -7.56
C GLU A 281 -18.99 -15.97 -8.69
N SER A 282 -20.31 -15.84 -8.55
CA SER A 282 -21.29 -16.34 -9.52
C SER A 282 -21.23 -15.65 -10.90
N SER A 283 -20.78 -14.39 -10.92
CA SER A 283 -20.62 -13.59 -12.15
C SER A 283 -19.30 -13.86 -12.89
N ASN A 284 -18.34 -14.56 -12.27
CA ASN A 284 -17.04 -14.92 -12.86
C ASN A 284 -16.93 -16.41 -13.27
N THR A 285 -17.99 -17.19 -13.09
CA THR A 285 -18.15 -18.56 -13.63
C THR A 285 -19.08 -18.56 -14.82
#